data_AF-A0A850PPL5-F1
#
_entry.id   AF-A0A850PPL5-F1
#
_cell.length_a   1.000
_cell.length_b   1.000
_cell.length_c   1.000
_cell.angle_alpha   90.00
_cell.angle_beta   90.00
_cell.angle_gamma   90.00
#
_symmetry.space_group_name_H-M   'P 1'
#
loop_
_entity.id
_entity.type
_entity.pdbx_description
1 polymer ?
#
loop_
_entity_poly.entity_id
_entity_poly.type
_entity_poly.pdbx_seq_one_letter_code
_entity_poly.pdbx_strand_id
1 'polypeptide(L)'
;MSESSARQRLDTPRISRSFAPRLDVEAVGRVSEQFARFLGTGRYLAIQTILVIVWILLNIGAFAWQWDPYPFILLNLAFSTQAAYAAPLILLAQNRQENRDRVALEEDRRRAEQTKADTEYLARELAALRLAVGELTTRDYLRRELEEIRDLIGELQQPTGTESSGRQASERRSKKKG
;
A
#
# COMPACT_ATOMS: atom_id res chain seq x y z
N MET A 1 52.00 -25.95 -13.63
CA MET A 1 51.91 -25.62 -12.20
C MET A 1 51.90 -24.12 -12.08
N SER A 2 50.91 -23.59 -11.35
CA SER A 2 50.84 -22.30 -10.63
C SER A 2 51.36 -21.05 -11.35
N GLU A 3 50.67 -19.92 -11.41
CA GLU A 3 50.22 -19.17 -10.24
C GLU A 3 49.01 -18.29 -10.58
N SER A 4 47.96 -18.49 -9.78
CA SER A 4 46.83 -17.61 -9.61
C SER A 4 47.26 -16.39 -8.78
N SER A 5 47.41 -15.22 -9.41
CA SER A 5 47.52 -13.96 -8.69
C SER A 5 46.84 -12.81 -9.43
N ALA A 6 46.34 -11.84 -8.67
CA ALA A 6 45.79 -10.55 -9.09
C ALA A 6 44.31 -10.48 -9.53
N ARG A 7 43.39 -10.99 -8.70
CA ARG A 7 42.04 -10.39 -8.59
C ARG A 7 41.67 -10.16 -7.14
N GLN A 8 42.49 -9.36 -6.47
CA GLN A 8 42.17 -8.79 -5.16
C GLN A 8 41.01 -7.81 -5.36
N ARG A 9 39.79 -8.27 -5.10
CA ARG A 9 38.56 -7.48 -5.19
C ARG A 9 38.64 -6.33 -4.18
N LEU A 10 38.69 -5.12 -4.72
CA LEU A 10 38.76 -3.85 -3.98
C LEU A 10 37.38 -3.28 -3.60
N ASP A 11 36.29 -4.05 -3.74
CA ASP A 11 34.91 -3.54 -3.59
C ASP A 11 34.27 -3.81 -2.22
N THR A 12 35.02 -4.30 -1.23
CA THR A 12 34.47 -4.46 0.12
C THR A 12 34.94 -3.30 0.98
N PRO A 13 34.10 -2.28 1.27
CA PRO A 13 34.45 -1.31 2.29
C PRO A 13 34.64 -2.08 3.60
N ARG A 14 35.87 -2.08 4.11
CA ARG A 14 36.16 -2.50 5.49
C ARG A 14 35.42 -1.52 6.39
N ILE A 15 34.22 -1.90 6.80
CA ILE A 15 33.47 -1.22 7.86
C ILE A 15 34.35 -1.33 9.10
N SER A 16 35.08 -0.25 9.40
CA SER A 16 35.73 -0.08 10.68
C SER A 16 34.67 -0.35 11.75
N ARG A 17 34.98 -1.22 12.72
CA ARG A 17 34.14 -1.42 13.90
C ARG A 17 34.09 -0.08 14.64
N SER A 18 33.14 0.76 14.26
CA SER A 18 32.77 1.94 15.02
C SER A 18 32.37 1.43 16.39
N PHE A 19 33.11 1.85 17.40
CA PHE A 19 32.81 1.64 18.81
C PHE A 19 31.62 2.55 19.15
N ALA A 20 30.47 2.28 18.54
CA ALA A 20 29.23 2.94 18.91
C ALA A 20 28.88 2.39 20.30
N PRO A 21 28.75 3.25 21.34
CA PRO A 21 28.12 2.79 22.56
C PRO A 21 26.77 2.21 22.15
N ARG A 22 26.50 0.97 22.55
CA ARG A 22 25.20 0.31 22.35
C ARG A 22 24.20 1.02 23.26
N LEU A 23 23.86 2.26 22.90
CA LEU A 23 22.68 2.92 23.39
C LEU A 23 21.53 2.03 22.94
N ASP A 24 20.95 1.33 23.90
CA ASP A 24 19.90 0.36 23.66
C ASP A 24 18.69 1.09 23.05
N VAL A 25 18.61 1.04 21.73
CA VAL A 25 17.61 1.77 20.91
C VAL A 25 16.21 1.38 21.33
N GLU A 26 16.04 0.16 21.85
CA GLU A 26 14.80 -0.38 22.41
C GLU A 26 14.39 0.33 23.73
N ALA A 27 15.36 0.59 24.61
CA ALA A 27 15.14 1.26 25.89
C ALA A 27 14.80 2.73 25.68
N VAL A 28 15.54 3.42 24.80
CA VAL A 28 15.23 4.79 24.39
C VAL A 28 13.89 4.83 23.65
N GLY A 29 13.59 3.80 22.84
CA GLY A 29 12.30 3.51 22.22
C GLY A 29 11.10 3.69 23.16
N ARG A 30 11.07 2.86 24.19
CA ARG A 30 9.97 2.86 25.19
C ARG A 30 9.89 4.18 25.96
N VAL A 31 11.04 4.74 26.32
CA VAL A 31 11.12 5.99 27.07
C VAL A 31 10.57 7.16 26.26
N SER A 32 10.95 7.34 24.99
CA SER A 32 10.41 8.47 24.21
C SER A 32 8.93 8.30 23.83
N GLU A 33 8.40 7.07 23.75
CA GLU A 33 6.94 6.87 23.58
C GLU A 33 6.13 7.26 24.83
N GLN A 34 6.70 7.04 26.02
CA GLN A 34 6.12 7.55 27.26
C GLN A 34 6.22 9.08 27.35
N PHE A 35 7.37 9.66 26.97
CA PHE A 35 7.53 11.12 26.91
C PHE A 35 6.62 11.78 25.88
N ALA A 36 6.44 11.19 24.70
CA ALA A 36 5.53 11.72 23.67
C ALA A 36 4.09 11.77 24.16
N ARG A 37 3.61 10.70 24.83
CA ARG A 37 2.28 10.69 25.45
C ARG A 37 2.16 11.69 26.60
N PHE A 38 3.23 11.88 27.37
CA PHE A 38 3.26 12.80 28.50
C PHE A 38 3.25 14.27 28.06
N LEU A 39 4.10 14.63 27.09
CA LEU A 39 4.22 15.99 26.54
C LEU A 39 3.03 16.38 25.65
N GLY A 40 2.42 15.41 24.96
CA GLY A 40 1.22 15.64 24.13
C GLY A 40 -0.07 15.84 24.94
N THR A 41 -0.05 15.55 26.24
CA THR A 41 -1.20 15.77 27.13
C THR A 41 -1.05 17.14 27.81
N GLY A 42 -2.09 17.98 27.81
CA GLY A 42 -2.09 19.30 28.49
C GLY A 42 -1.79 19.24 30.01
N ARG A 43 -1.74 18.02 30.58
CA ARG A 43 -1.36 17.74 31.96
C ARG A 43 0.09 18.12 32.28
N TYR A 44 1.03 18.01 31.34
CA TYR A 44 2.41 18.45 31.57
C TYR A 44 2.47 19.97 31.81
N LEU A 45 1.81 20.74 30.93
CA LEU A 45 1.72 22.20 31.06
C LEU A 45 1.08 22.60 32.39
N ALA A 46 -0.01 21.94 32.80
CA ALA A 46 -0.65 22.21 34.08
C ALA A 46 0.29 21.98 35.29
N ILE A 47 1.02 20.86 35.31
CA ILE A 47 1.97 20.55 36.39
C ILE A 47 3.13 21.57 36.39
N GLN A 48 3.69 21.90 35.22
CA GLN A 48 4.76 22.89 35.08
C GLN A 48 4.31 24.27 35.60
N THR A 49 3.10 24.72 35.25
CA THR A 49 2.55 25.99 35.73
C THR A 49 2.35 26.00 37.24
N ILE A 50 1.80 24.91 37.81
CA ILE A 50 1.63 24.80 39.27
C ILE A 50 2.98 24.86 39.98
N LEU A 51 4.00 24.16 39.48
CA LEU A 51 5.35 24.17 40.05
C LEU A 51 5.92 25.59 40.09
N VAL A 52 5.82 26.33 38.98
CA VAL A 52 6.26 27.73 38.91
C VAL A 52 5.52 28.61 39.93
N ILE A 53 4.19 28.47 40.02
CA ILE A 53 3.39 29.24 40.99
C ILE A 53 3.83 28.91 42.42
N VAL A 54 3.96 27.63 42.76
CA VAL A 54 4.41 27.19 44.09
C VAL A 54 5.81 27.72 44.41
N TRP A 55 6.71 27.73 43.44
CA TRP A 55 8.07 28.27 43.61
C TRP A 55 8.05 29.76 43.92
N ILE A 56 7.26 30.54 43.16
CA ILE A 56 7.08 31.97 43.39
C ILE A 56 6.47 32.20 44.78
N LEU A 57 5.44 31.45 45.16
CA LEU A 57 4.78 31.58 46.47
C LEU A 57 5.72 31.22 47.64
N LEU A 58 6.52 30.15 47.51
CA LEU A 58 7.51 29.75 48.51
C LEU A 58 8.58 30.84 48.66
N ASN A 59 9.02 31.42 47.55
CA ASN A 59 10.02 32.49 47.55
C ASN A 59 9.50 33.77 48.23
N ILE A 60 8.27 34.17 47.92
CA ILE A 60 7.60 35.31 48.57
C ILE A 60 7.33 35.02 50.06
N GLY A 61 6.97 33.78 50.42
CA GLY A 61 6.72 33.38 51.80
C GLY A 61 7.98 33.25 52.66
N ALA A 62 9.13 32.94 52.07
CA ALA A 62 10.43 32.79 52.73
C ALA A 62 11.12 34.15 53.00
N PHE A 63 10.37 35.13 53.50
CA PHE A 63 10.75 36.53 53.70
C PHE A 63 11.94 36.75 54.65
N ALA A 64 12.32 35.71 55.44
CA ALA A 64 13.40 35.78 56.42
C ALA A 64 14.78 35.34 55.87
N TRP A 65 14.83 34.62 54.74
CA TRP A 65 16.08 34.07 54.19
C TRP A 65 16.42 34.52 52.77
N GLN A 66 15.53 35.27 52.09
CA GLN A 66 15.76 35.84 50.74
C GLN A 66 16.53 34.89 49.80
N TRP A 67 16.16 33.60 49.76
CA TRP A 67 16.92 32.57 49.03
C TRP A 67 17.08 32.94 47.54
N ASP A 68 16.07 33.53 46.91
CA ASP A 68 16.18 34.01 45.52
C ASP A 68 15.39 35.32 45.32
N PRO A 69 15.99 36.49 45.62
CA PRO A 69 15.34 37.80 45.51
C PRO A 69 14.93 38.12 44.06
N TYR A 70 13.94 39.00 43.88
CA TYR A 70 13.58 39.53 42.56
C TYR A 70 14.84 40.07 41.85
N PRO A 71 15.24 39.58 40.66
CA PRO A 71 14.46 38.93 39.60
C PRO A 71 14.65 37.40 39.45
N PHE A 72 14.55 36.61 40.54
CA PHE A 72 14.52 35.14 40.56
C PHE A 72 15.60 34.46 39.68
N ILE A 73 16.87 34.70 39.99
CA ILE A 73 18.01 34.25 39.17
C ILE A 73 18.10 32.71 39.12
N LEU A 74 17.74 32.03 40.21
CA LEU A 74 17.80 30.57 40.28
C LEU A 74 16.71 29.92 39.43
N LEU A 75 15.49 30.47 39.45
CA LEU A 75 14.41 30.02 38.58
C LEU A 75 14.77 30.20 37.11
N ASN A 76 15.35 31.34 36.77
CA ASN A 76 15.77 31.63 35.39
C ASN A 76 16.90 30.68 34.94
N LEU A 77 17.89 30.42 35.81
CA LEU A 77 18.96 29.47 35.53
C LEU A 77 18.42 28.04 35.33
N ALA A 78 17.45 27.62 36.15
CA ALA A 78 16.80 26.32 36.02
C ALA A 78 16.05 26.20 34.68
N PHE A 79 15.27 27.21 34.29
CA PHE A 79 14.58 27.24 33.00
C PHE A 79 15.55 27.25 31.81
N SER A 80 16.65 28.00 31.92
CA SER A 80 17.69 28.06 30.89
C SER A 80 18.32 26.68 30.68
N THR A 81 18.62 25.98 31.78
CA THR A 81 19.16 24.61 31.73
C THR A 81 18.12 23.61 31.21
N GLN A 82 16.85 23.75 31.63
CA GLN A 82 15.74 22.92 31.15
C GLN A 82 15.59 23.03 29.63
N ALA A 83 15.61 24.25 29.09
CA ALA A 83 15.52 24.49 27.65
C ALA A 83 16.75 23.92 26.91
N ALA A 84 17.95 24.11 27.46
CA ALA A 84 19.19 23.60 26.87
C ALA A 84 19.21 22.06 26.78
N TYR A 85 18.69 21.35 27.78
CA TYR A 85 18.61 19.88 27.74
C TYR A 85 17.40 19.35 26.97
N ALA A 86 16.33 20.14 26.85
CA ALA A 86 15.16 19.76 26.05
C ALA A 86 15.51 19.63 24.56
N ALA A 87 16.33 20.55 24.01
CA ALA A 87 16.71 20.53 22.60
C ALA A 87 17.30 19.19 22.11
N PRO A 88 18.36 18.62 22.73
CA PRO A 88 18.90 17.32 22.31
C PRO A 88 17.90 16.18 22.53
N LEU A 89 17.13 16.16 23.63
CA LEU A 89 16.10 15.14 23.85
C LEU A 89 15.02 15.16 22.76
N ILE A 90 14.58 16.36 22.37
CA ILE A 90 13.61 16.54 21.30
C ILE A 90 14.20 16.06 19.97
N LEU A 91 15.46 16.39 19.66
CA LEU A 91 16.14 15.91 18.45
C LEU A 91 16.23 14.38 18.40
N LEU A 92 16.52 13.71 19.51
CA LEU A 92 16.51 12.25 19.56
C LEU A 92 15.10 11.68 19.34
N ALA A 93 14.07 12.30 19.92
CA ALA A 93 12.69 11.89 19.72
C ALA A 93 12.25 12.09 18.26
N GLN A 94 12.65 13.21 17.64
CA GLN A 94 12.34 13.56 16.26
C GLN A 94 13.02 12.62 15.26
N ASN A 95 14.33 12.36 15.39
CA ASN A 95 15.06 11.44 14.50
C ASN A 95 14.42 10.04 14.45
N ARG A 96 13.88 9.58 15.58
CA ARG A 96 13.19 8.30 15.64
C ARG A 96 11.81 8.34 14.99
N GLN A 97 11.06 9.41 15.23
CA GLN A 97 9.77 9.60 14.60
C GLN A 97 9.92 9.65 13.07
N GLU A 98 10.89 10.41 12.58
CA GLU A 98 11.21 10.52 11.15
C GLU A 98 11.62 9.17 10.54
N ASN A 99 12.42 8.36 11.26
CA ASN A 99 12.78 7.03 10.78
C ASN A 99 11.55 6.09 10.70
N ARG A 100 10.64 6.14 11.68
CA ARG A 100 9.39 5.36 11.65
C ARG A 100 8.48 5.80 10.51
N ASP A 101 8.32 7.11 10.33
CA ASP A 101 7.51 7.71 9.28
C ASP A 101 8.08 7.36 7.89
N ARG A 102 9.42 7.36 7.76
CA ARG A 102 10.10 6.93 6.54
C ARG A 102 9.81 5.47 6.19
N VAL A 103 9.94 4.55 7.16
CA VAL A 103 9.65 3.12 6.93
C VAL A 103 8.19 2.92 6.53
N ALA A 104 7.26 3.61 7.20
CA ALA A 104 5.84 3.54 6.87
C ALA A 104 5.55 4.05 5.44
N LEU A 105 6.19 5.15 5.03
CA LEU A 105 6.08 5.68 3.66
C LEU A 105 6.69 4.75 2.60
N GLU A 106 7.81 4.09 2.91
CA GLU A 106 8.43 3.13 2.01
C GLU A 106 7.54 1.88 1.82
N GLU A 107 6.91 1.38 2.88
CA GLU A 107 5.95 0.30 2.79
C GLU A 107 4.70 0.69 1.99
N ASP A 108 4.15 1.89 2.24
CA ASP A 108 2.98 2.38 1.52
C ASP A 108 3.25 2.50 0.02
N ARG A 109 4.41 3.04 -0.36
CA ARG A 109 4.86 3.07 -1.77
C ARG A 109 4.93 1.69 -2.39
N ARG A 110 5.53 0.71 -1.70
CA ARG A 110 5.60 -0.67 -2.21
C ARG A 110 4.22 -1.29 -2.40
N ARG A 111 3.29 -1.07 -1.45
CA ARG A 111 1.91 -1.55 -1.56
C ARG A 111 1.17 -0.89 -2.72
N ALA A 112 1.37 0.41 -2.94
CA ALA A 112 0.79 1.13 -4.06
C ALA A 112 1.32 0.61 -5.41
N GLU A 113 2.62 0.33 -5.51
CA GLU A 113 3.23 -0.28 -6.71
C GLU A 113 2.64 -1.68 -6.99
N GLN A 114 2.51 -2.53 -5.97
CA GLN A 114 1.89 -3.85 -6.10
C GLN A 114 0.43 -3.76 -6.52
N THR A 115 -0.35 -2.90 -5.86
CA THR A 115 -1.78 -2.71 -6.18
C THR A 115 -1.96 -2.20 -7.61
N LYS A 116 -1.06 -1.31 -8.07
CA LYS A 116 -1.05 -0.83 -9.46
C LYS A 116 -0.77 -1.98 -10.43
N ALA A 117 0.26 -2.80 -10.15
CA ALA A 117 0.60 -3.95 -10.99
C ALA A 117 -0.54 -4.98 -11.06
N ASP A 118 -1.18 -5.29 -9.92
CA ASP A 118 -2.33 -6.19 -9.86
C ASP A 118 -3.52 -5.63 -10.65
N THR A 119 -3.77 -4.32 -10.56
CA THR A 119 -4.83 -3.67 -11.33
C THR A 119 -4.53 -3.70 -12.83
N GLU A 120 -3.30 -3.45 -13.24
CA GLU A 120 -2.88 -3.56 -14.64
C GLU A 120 -2.99 -5.00 -15.16
N TYR A 121 -2.64 -5.99 -14.33
CA TYR A 121 -2.80 -7.40 -14.65
C TYR A 121 -4.28 -7.76 -14.85
N LEU A 122 -5.14 -7.41 -13.88
CA LEU A 122 -6.58 -7.64 -13.97
C LEU A 122 -7.20 -6.92 -15.17
N ALA A 123 -6.77 -5.71 -15.50
CA ALA A 123 -7.24 -4.99 -16.67
C ALA A 123 -6.85 -5.68 -17.98
N ARG A 124 -5.62 -6.21 -18.07
CA ARG A 124 -5.17 -7.01 -19.23
C ARG A 124 -5.97 -8.29 -19.36
N GLU A 125 -6.19 -9.01 -18.26
CA GLU A 125 -6.97 -10.25 -18.32
C GLU A 125 -8.45 -10.00 -18.60
N LEU A 126 -9.02 -8.90 -18.10
CA LEU A 126 -10.37 -8.50 -18.46
C LEU A 126 -10.47 -8.15 -19.95
N ALA A 127 -9.45 -7.49 -20.51
CA ALA A 127 -9.39 -7.19 -21.94
C ALA A 127 -9.26 -8.47 -22.79
N ALA A 128 -8.40 -9.41 -22.40
CA ALA A 128 -8.25 -10.70 -23.06
C ALA A 128 -9.54 -11.53 -22.98
N LEU A 129 -10.16 -11.61 -21.80
CA LEU A 129 -11.45 -12.26 -21.59
C LEU A 129 -12.55 -11.61 -22.44
N ARG A 130 -12.60 -10.27 -22.52
CA ARG A 130 -13.55 -9.54 -23.34
C ARG A 130 -13.39 -9.86 -24.83
N LEU A 131 -12.16 -9.99 -25.33
CA LEU A 131 -11.92 -10.37 -26.72
C LEU A 131 -12.39 -11.81 -26.97
N ALA A 132 -12.03 -12.76 -26.11
CA ALA A 132 -12.46 -14.16 -26.22
C ALA A 132 -13.99 -14.32 -26.17
N VAL A 133 -14.67 -13.63 -25.26
CA VAL A 133 -16.14 -13.63 -25.16
C VAL A 133 -16.77 -12.87 -26.34
N GLY A 134 -16.13 -11.80 -26.82
CA GLY A 134 -16.54 -11.05 -27.99
C GLY A 134 -16.57 -11.90 -29.25
N GLU A 135 -15.56 -12.76 -29.45
CA GLU A 135 -15.53 -13.74 -30.55
C GLU A 135 -16.66 -14.78 -30.44
N LEU A 136 -16.91 -15.32 -29.24
CA LEU A 136 -17.99 -16.29 -28.98
C LEU A 136 -19.40 -15.69 -29.12
N THR A 137 -19.54 -14.38 -28.89
CA THR A 137 -20.81 -13.65 -29.03
C THR A 137 -20.86 -12.86 -30.34
N THR A 138 -20.12 -13.28 -31.37
CA THR A 138 -20.29 -12.65 -32.68
C THR A 138 -21.69 -12.98 -33.15
N ARG A 139 -22.51 -11.95 -33.39
CA ARG A 139 -23.88 -12.05 -33.92
C ARG A 139 -23.99 -13.06 -35.06
N ASP A 140 -22.95 -13.20 -35.89
CA ASP A 140 -22.91 -14.13 -37.01
C ASP A 140 -22.82 -15.61 -36.59
N TYR A 141 -22.18 -15.95 -35.47
CA TYR A 141 -22.18 -17.31 -34.92
C TYR A 141 -23.56 -17.69 -34.40
N LEU A 142 -24.16 -16.84 -33.55
CA LEU A 142 -25.54 -17.01 -33.09
C LEU A 142 -26.55 -17.06 -34.24
N ARG A 143 -26.32 -16.28 -35.30
CA ARG A 143 -27.20 -16.27 -36.48
C ARG A 143 -27.04 -17.53 -37.33
N ARG A 144 -25.81 -18.04 -37.50
CA ARG A 144 -25.56 -19.34 -38.16
C ARG A 144 -26.20 -20.48 -37.39
N GLU A 145 -25.99 -20.55 -36.08
CA GLU A 145 -26.56 -21.64 -35.27
C GLU A 145 -28.10 -21.58 -35.27
N LEU A 146 -28.69 -20.38 -35.26
CA LEU A 146 -30.13 -20.21 -35.42
C LEU A 146 -30.63 -20.59 -36.82
N GLU A 147 -29.87 -20.31 -37.88
CA GLU A 147 -30.21 -20.72 -39.25
C GLU A 147 -30.10 -22.24 -39.43
N GLU A 148 -29.07 -22.87 -38.88
CA GLU A 148 -28.87 -24.32 -38.89
C GLU A 148 -30.00 -25.04 -38.15
N ILE A 149 -30.37 -24.55 -36.95
CA ILE A 149 -31.53 -25.07 -36.20
C ILE A 149 -32.84 -24.88 -36.99
N ARG A 150 -33.02 -23.72 -37.65
CA ARG A 150 -34.21 -23.44 -38.46
C ARG A 150 -34.32 -24.43 -39.63
N ASP A 151 -33.22 -24.69 -40.32
CA ASP A 151 -33.20 -25.57 -41.49
C ASP A 151 -33.37 -27.04 -41.09
N LEU A 152 -32.77 -27.49 -39.97
CA LEU A 152 -33.00 -28.82 -39.39
C LEU A 152 -34.47 -29.04 -39.00
N ILE A 153 -35.12 -28.03 -38.40
CA ILE A 153 -36.56 -28.08 -38.09
C ILE A 153 -37.38 -28.11 -39.39
N GLY A 154 -36.96 -27.35 -40.42
CA GLY A 154 -37.61 -27.32 -41.74
C GLY A 154 -37.53 -28.65 -42.49
N GLU A 155 -36.41 -29.36 -42.41
CA GLU A 155 -36.28 -30.73 -42.94
C GLU A 155 -37.19 -31.72 -42.21
N LEU A 156 -37.30 -31.62 -40.88
CA LEU A 156 -38.22 -32.45 -40.09
C LEU A 156 -39.70 -32.12 -40.34
N GLN A 157 -40.01 -30.90 -40.80
CA GLN A 157 -41.36 -30.47 -41.17
C GLN A 157 -41.74 -30.74 -42.63
N GLN A 158 -40.80 -31.09 -43.51
CA GLN A 158 -41.17 -31.49 -44.86
C GLN A 158 -41.92 -32.82 -44.82
N PRO A 159 -43.20 -32.87 -45.25
CA PRO A 159 -43.85 -34.14 -45.47
C PRO A 159 -43.14 -34.80 -46.65
N THR A 160 -42.65 -36.02 -46.47
CA THR A 160 -42.26 -36.94 -47.53
C THR A 160 -43.34 -36.93 -48.63
N GLY A 161 -43.12 -36.16 -49.69
CA GLY A 161 -44.23 -35.75 -50.55
C GLY A 161 -43.83 -35.26 -51.92
N THR A 162 -42.70 -35.70 -52.49
CA THR A 162 -42.42 -35.43 -53.92
C THR A 162 -41.60 -36.54 -54.58
N GLU A 163 -42.21 -37.70 -54.88
CA GLU A 163 -41.60 -38.68 -55.80
C GLU A 163 -42.56 -39.20 -56.90
N SER A 164 -43.79 -38.69 -57.06
CA SER A 164 -44.76 -39.32 -57.99
C SER A 164 -45.10 -38.56 -59.28
N SER A 165 -44.52 -37.38 -59.58
CA SER A 165 -44.95 -36.58 -60.75
C SER A 165 -44.23 -36.91 -62.08
N GLY A 166 -43.11 -37.63 -62.06
CA GLY A 166 -42.30 -37.89 -63.26
C GLY A 166 -42.70 -39.11 -64.11
N ARG A 167 -43.55 -40.03 -63.61
CA ARG A 167 -43.80 -41.33 -64.30
C ARG A 167 -45.03 -41.35 -65.22
N GLN A 168 -45.99 -40.44 -65.09
CA GLN A 168 -47.25 -40.51 -65.86
C GLN A 168 -47.20 -39.91 -67.28
N ALA A 169 -46.17 -39.11 -67.62
CA ALA A 169 -46.06 -38.52 -68.96
C ALA A 169 -45.51 -39.49 -70.03
N SER A 170 -44.82 -40.56 -69.61
CA SER A 170 -44.22 -41.55 -70.55
C SER A 170 -45.25 -42.56 -71.08
N GLU A 171 -46.28 -42.90 -70.30
CA GLU A 171 -47.22 -43.98 -70.63
C GLU A 171 -48.31 -43.58 -71.64
N ARG A 172 -48.62 -42.28 -71.76
CA ARG A 172 -49.66 -41.79 -72.69
C ARG A 172 -49.19 -41.68 -74.14
N ARG A 173 -47.88 -41.72 -74.41
CA ARG A 173 -47.34 -41.62 -75.78
C ARG A 173 -47.28 -42.96 -76.52
N SER A 174 -47.45 -44.09 -75.83
CA SER A 174 -47.39 -45.43 -76.42
C SER A 174 -48.75 -45.96 -76.94
N LYS A 175 -49.88 -45.30 -76.63
CA LYS A 175 -51.23 -45.84 -76.93
C LYS A 175 -51.97 -45.18 -78.10
N LYS A 176 -51.29 -44.38 -78.93
CA LYS A 176 -51.91 -43.70 -80.11
C LYS A 176 -51.21 -44.03 -81.45
N LYS A 177 -50.55 -45.20 -81.51
CA LYS A 177 -50.20 -45.91 -82.75
C LYS A 177 -50.81 -47.31 -82.62
N GLY A 178 -51.97 -47.52 -83.23
CA GLY A 178 -52.77 -48.74 -83.17
C GLY A 178 -54.12 -48.46 -83.77
#